data_AF-A0A372NTR0-F1
#
_entry.id   AF-A0A372NTR0-F1
#
_cell.length_a   1.000
_cell.length_b   1.000
_cell.length_c   1.000
_cell.angle_alpha   90.00
_cell.angle_beta   90.00
_cell.angle_gamma   90.00
#
_symmetry.space_group_name_H-M   'P 1'
#
loop_
_entity.id
_entity.type
_entity.pdbx_description
1 polymer ?
#
loop_
_entity_poly.entity_id
_entity_poly.type
_entity_poly.pdbx_seq_one_letter_code
_entity_poly.pdbx_strand_id
1 'polypeptide(L)'
;MHTVPLKYLVLGGLMAILVFWNVRIFESLSWRLELCFGLFVGLFGTILPPLLFSKGFPSLGLGRGSILAAIEIPVSIGTAFPFLREQIPFTQVLGCLCIIAGIVFHNVRFRKTAI
;
A
#
# COMPACT_ATOMS: atom_id res chain seq x y z
N MET A 1 -0.95 -1.85 -24.68
CA MET A 1 -0.77 -1.49 -23.27
C MET A 1 -0.27 -2.75 -22.56
N HIS A 2 1.04 -2.99 -22.58
CA HIS A 2 1.63 -4.21 -22.02
C HIS A 2 1.49 -4.17 -20.51
N THR A 3 0.55 -4.94 -19.98
CA THR A 3 0.50 -5.29 -18.56
C THR A 3 1.80 -6.02 -18.26
N VAL A 4 2.71 -5.42 -17.49
CA VAL A 4 3.77 -6.18 -16.83
C VAL A 4 3.03 -7.12 -15.88
N PRO A 5 2.91 -8.44 -16.16
CA PRO A 5 2.16 -9.28 -15.26
C PRO A 5 2.92 -9.28 -13.93
N LEU A 6 2.19 -9.01 -12.85
CA LEU A 6 2.65 -8.95 -11.46
C LEU A 6 3.71 -10.02 -11.09
N LYS A 7 3.65 -11.18 -11.76
CA LYS A 7 4.66 -12.24 -11.73
C LYS A 7 6.11 -11.76 -11.92
N TYR A 8 6.40 -10.80 -12.80
CA TYR A 8 7.79 -10.35 -13.04
C TYR A 8 8.29 -9.40 -11.95
N LEU A 9 7.40 -8.59 -11.37
CA LEU A 9 7.73 -7.74 -10.23
C LEU A 9 8.04 -8.61 -9.00
N VAL A 10 7.22 -9.64 -8.75
CA VAL A 10 7.42 -10.58 -7.65
C VAL A 10 8.70 -11.41 -7.85
N LEU A 11 8.94 -11.92 -9.07
CA LEU A 11 10.15 -12.67 -9.39
C LEU A 11 11.42 -11.81 -9.24
N GLY A 12 11.37 -10.56 -9.70
CA GLY A 12 12.47 -9.61 -9.58
C GLY A 12 12.78 -9.25 -8.12
N GLY A 13 11.73 -9.01 -7.31
CA GLY A 13 11.88 -8.78 -5.87
C GLY A 13 12.49 -9.97 -5.13
N LEU A 14 12.05 -11.19 -5.45
CA LEU A 14 12.63 -12.41 -4.90
C LEU A 14 14.12 -12.55 -5.25
N MET A 15 14.48 -12.31 -6.52
CA MET A 15 15.87 -12.34 -6.96
C MET A 15 16.74 -11.31 -6.23
N ALA A 16 16.26 -10.08 -6.08
CA ALA A 16 16.99 -9.03 -5.38
C ALA A 16 17.26 -9.39 -3.90
N ILE A 17 16.26 -9.94 -3.21
CA ILE A 17 16.39 -10.37 -1.80
C ILE A 17 17.40 -11.50 -1.66
N LEU A 18 17.35 -12.51 -2.54
CA LEU A 18 18.29 -13.64 -2.52
C LEU A 18 19.73 -13.19 -2.79
N VAL A 19 19.93 -12.25 -3.72
CA VAL A 19 21.27 -11.73 -4.04
C VAL A 19 21.82 -10.86 -2.91
N PHE A 20 21.01 -9.96 -2.35
CA PHE A 20 21.47 -8.99 -1.35
C PHE A 20 21.68 -9.63 0.03
N TRP A 21 20.80 -10.55 0.45
CA TRP A 21 20.79 -11.10 1.80
C TRP A 21 21.39 -12.53 1.88
N ASN A 22 21.36 -13.30 0.78
CA ASN A 22 22.04 -14.59 0.57
C ASN A 22 22.08 -15.51 1.81
N VAL A 23 23.27 -15.92 2.28
CA VAL A 23 23.47 -16.88 3.38
C VAL A 23 22.97 -16.35 4.72
N ARG A 24 22.94 -15.01 4.90
CA ARG A 24 22.50 -14.41 6.18
C ARG A 24 21.03 -14.67 6.48
N ILE A 25 20.20 -14.94 5.47
CA ILE A 25 18.81 -15.36 5.68
C ILE A 25 18.75 -16.63 6.53
N PHE A 26 19.59 -17.62 6.25
CA PHE A 26 19.55 -18.90 6.95
C PHE A 26 20.13 -18.83 8.36
N GLU A 27 21.08 -17.92 8.60
CA GLU A 27 21.69 -17.73 9.91
C GLU A 27 20.77 -16.99 10.90
N SER A 28 19.95 -16.06 10.40
CA SER A 28 19.07 -15.23 11.23
C SER A 28 17.63 -15.72 11.34
N LEU A 29 17.24 -16.77 10.61
CA LEU A 29 15.85 -17.23 10.55
C LEU A 29 15.57 -18.29 11.62
N SER A 30 14.89 -17.90 12.70
CA SER A 30 14.28 -18.87 13.60
C SER A 30 13.04 -19.50 12.93
N TRP A 31 13.01 -20.84 12.88
CA TRP A 31 12.06 -21.55 12.00
C TRP A 31 10.58 -21.46 12.41
N ARG A 32 10.27 -21.01 13.63
CA ARG A 32 8.88 -20.96 14.14
C ARG A 32 8.29 -19.55 14.16
N LEU A 33 9.05 -18.56 14.61
CA LEU A 33 8.50 -17.22 14.87
C LEU A 33 8.51 -16.37 13.59
N GLU A 34 9.66 -16.26 12.93
CA GLU A 34 9.84 -15.46 11.71
C GLU A 34 9.05 -16.05 10.54
N LEU A 35 8.89 -17.37 10.47
CA LEU A 35 8.06 -18.00 9.43
C LEU A 35 6.57 -17.71 9.64
N CYS A 36 6.06 -17.80 10.88
CA CYS A 36 4.66 -17.46 11.17
C CYS A 36 4.38 -15.96 10.95
N PHE A 37 5.20 -15.08 11.51
CA PHE A 37 5.02 -13.63 11.36
C PHE A 37 5.32 -13.17 9.94
N GLY A 38 6.34 -13.71 9.28
CA GLY A 38 6.69 -13.40 7.90
C GLY A 38 5.59 -13.83 6.93
N LEU A 39 4.98 -15.00 7.13
CA LEU A 39 3.83 -15.45 6.34
C LEU A 39 2.62 -14.54 6.59
N PHE A 40 2.34 -14.20 7.85
CA PHE A 40 1.23 -13.32 8.21
C PHE A 40 1.38 -11.91 7.61
N VAL A 41 2.54 -11.28 7.79
CA VAL A 41 2.85 -9.94 7.25
C VAL A 41 2.92 -9.98 5.71
N GLY A 42 3.47 -11.03 5.12
CA GLY A 42 3.47 -11.21 3.67
C GLY A 42 2.06 -11.30 3.11
N LEU A 43 1.22 -12.16 3.67
CA LEU A 43 -0.17 -12.32 3.22
C LEU A 43 -0.99 -11.04 3.41
N PHE A 44 -1.03 -10.49 4.63
CA PHE A 44 -1.91 -9.37 4.95
C PHE A 44 -1.34 -8.00 4.57
N GLY A 45 -0.01 -7.85 4.59
CA GLY A 45 0.65 -6.57 4.29
C GLY A 45 1.03 -6.39 2.83
N THR A 46 1.35 -7.47 2.10
CA THR A 46 1.86 -7.34 0.71
C THR A 46 0.94 -7.94 -0.36
N ILE A 47 0.28 -9.08 -0.11
CA ILE A 47 -0.47 -9.79 -1.16
C ILE A 47 -1.95 -9.39 -1.15
N LEU A 48 -2.58 -9.41 0.03
CA LEU A 48 -4.01 -9.21 0.18
C LEU A 48 -4.46 -7.79 -0.21
N PRO A 49 -3.79 -6.69 0.19
CA PRO A 49 -4.27 -5.33 -0.12
C PRO A 49 -4.27 -5.04 -1.63
N PRO A 50 -3.20 -5.32 -2.41
CA PRO A 50 -3.22 -5.12 -3.86
C PRO A 50 -4.23 -6.03 -4.57
N LEU A 51 -4.45 -7.25 -4.09
CA LEU A 51 -5.46 -8.15 -4.66
C LEU A 51 -6.88 -7.61 -4.48
N LEU A 52 -7.22 -7.20 -3.25
CA LEU A 52 -8.52 -6.62 -2.94
C LEU A 52 -8.74 -5.31 -3.71
N PHE A 53 -7.70 -4.47 -3.79
CA PHE A 53 -7.73 -3.24 -4.56
C PHE A 53 -7.94 -3.54 -6.06
N SER A 54 -7.14 -4.42 -6.67
CA SER A 54 -7.26 -4.75 -8.09
C SER A 54 -8.59 -5.42 -8.43
N LYS A 55 -9.22 -6.13 -7.50
CA LYS A 55 -10.55 -6.75 -7.70
C LYS A 55 -11.68 -5.74 -7.48
N GLY A 56 -11.54 -4.83 -6.53
CA GLY A 56 -12.55 -3.81 -6.21
C GLY A 56 -12.54 -2.62 -7.16
N PHE A 57 -11.37 -2.24 -7.69
CA PHE A 57 -11.18 -1.07 -8.55
C PHE A 57 -12.04 -1.08 -9.83
N PRO A 58 -12.16 -2.21 -10.58
CA PRO A 58 -13.03 -2.27 -11.76
C PRO A 58 -14.51 -1.99 -11.44
N SER A 59 -14.98 -2.35 -10.24
CA SER A 59 -16.38 -2.17 -9.82
C SER A 59 -16.70 -0.75 -9.36
N LEU A 60 -15.70 0.07 -9.04
CA LEU A 60 -15.87 1.42 -8.47
C LEU A 60 -15.93 2.52 -9.54
N GLY A 61 -15.39 2.27 -10.74
CA GLY A 61 -15.20 3.27 -11.78
C GLY A 61 -14.04 4.24 -11.47
N LEU A 62 -13.48 4.88 -12.51
CA LEU A 62 -12.26 5.70 -12.41
C LEU A 62 -12.31 6.81 -11.35
N GLY A 63 -13.46 7.47 -11.19
CA GLY A 63 -13.62 8.58 -10.24
C GLY A 63 -13.58 8.15 -8.77
N ARG A 64 -14.27 7.05 -8.40
CA ARG A 64 -14.32 6.56 -7.01
C ARG A 64 -13.10 5.72 -6.67
N GLY A 65 -12.54 5.00 -7.65
CA GLY A 65 -11.30 4.24 -7.48
C GLY A 65 -10.11 5.14 -7.13
N SER A 66 -10.02 6.32 -7.76
CA SER A 66 -8.94 7.29 -7.46
C SER A 66 -9.02 7.84 -6.04
N ILE A 67 -10.22 8.05 -5.51
CA ILE A 67 -10.43 8.47 -4.11
C ILE A 67 -10.00 7.36 -3.16
N LEU A 68 -10.39 6.11 -3.44
CA LEU A 68 -10.03 4.95 -2.64
C LEU A 68 -8.51 4.72 -2.62
N ALA A 69 -7.81 4.91 -3.74
CA ALA A 69 -6.35 4.83 -3.78
C ALA A 69 -5.69 5.90 -2.89
N ALA A 70 -6.21 7.12 -2.94
CA ALA A 70 -5.61 8.23 -2.24
C ALA A 70 -5.91 8.24 -0.73
N ILE A 71 -6.95 7.52 -0.28
CA ILE A 71 -7.28 7.36 1.16
C ILE A 71 -6.31 6.41 1.89
N GLU A 72 -5.59 5.57 1.16
CA GLU A 72 -4.59 4.65 1.71
C GLU A 72 -3.54 5.39 2.54
N ILE A 73 -3.05 6.53 2.04
CA ILE A 73 -2.03 7.35 2.69
C ILE A 73 -2.54 7.97 4.02
N PRO A 74 -3.70 8.67 4.07
CA PRO A 74 -4.31 9.14 5.31
C PRO A 74 -4.57 8.04 6.32
N VAL A 75 -5.10 6.89 5.88
CA VAL A 75 -5.41 5.77 6.76
C VAL A 75 -4.12 5.20 7.35
N SER A 76 -3.05 5.05 6.55
CA SER A 76 -1.75 4.58 7.02
C SER A 76 -1.16 5.49 8.10
N ILE A 77 -1.24 6.81 7.93
CA ILE A 77 -0.75 7.77 8.92
C ILE A 77 -1.65 7.75 10.17
N GLY A 78 -2.97 7.66 9.97
CA GLY A 78 -3.95 7.60 11.05
C GLY A 78 -3.85 6.35 11.93
N THR A 79 -3.43 5.21 11.35
CA THR A 79 -3.18 3.98 12.12
C THR A 79 -1.79 3.93 12.74
N ALA A 80 -0.78 4.59 12.16
CA ALA A 80 0.57 4.64 12.72
C ALA A 80 0.60 5.24 14.14
N PHE A 81 -0.17 6.31 14.40
CA PHE A 81 -0.18 6.96 15.72
C PHE A 81 -0.65 6.04 16.87
N PRO A 82 -1.85 5.44 16.83
CA PRO A 82 -2.32 4.58 17.92
C PRO A 82 -1.63 3.22 17.98
N PHE A 83 -1.21 2.64 16.84
CA PHE A 83 -0.67 1.27 16.80
C PHE A 83 0.85 1.22 16.95
N LEU A 84 1.59 2.10 16.28
CA LEU A 84 3.06 2.12 16.34
C LEU A 84 3.59 3.08 17.41
N ARG A 85 2.72 3.92 18.01
CA ARG A 85 3.09 4.97 18.97
C ARG A 85 4.14 5.94 18.43
N GLU A 86 4.18 6.11 17.10
CA GLU A 86 5.09 7.05 16.45
C GLU A 86 4.61 8.48 16.65
N GLN A 87 5.55 9.38 16.95
CA GLN A 87 5.25 10.80 16.98
C GLN A 87 5.13 11.31 15.56
N ILE A 88 3.90 11.64 15.16
CA ILE A 88 3.63 12.20 13.84
C ILE A 88 4.01 13.69 13.86
N PRO A 89 4.99 14.13 13.06
CA PRO A 89 5.33 15.54 12.98
C PRO A 89 4.17 16.34 12.37
N PHE A 90 4.02 17.58 12.82
CA PHE A 90 2.95 18.46 12.35
C PHE A 90 2.95 18.67 10.83
N THR A 91 4.13 18.62 10.20
CA THR A 91 4.30 18.72 8.74
C THR A 91 3.66 17.55 7.98
N GLN A 92 3.68 16.34 8.54
CA GLN A 92 3.06 15.16 7.93
C GLN A 92 1.52 15.22 8.03
N VAL A 93 1.01 15.76 9.12
CA VAL A 93 -0.44 16.04 9.27
C VAL A 93 -0.90 17.09 8.26
N LEU A 94 -0.14 18.18 8.11
CA LEU A 94 -0.42 19.20 7.08
C LEU A 94 -0.40 18.61 5.66
N GLY A 95 0.61 17.79 5.34
CA GLY A 95 0.69 17.11 4.05
C GLY A 95 -0.52 16.20 3.80
N CYS A 96 -0.95 15.46 4.82
CA CYS A 96 -2.14 14.62 4.76
C CYS A 96 -3.42 15.45 4.50
N LEU A 97 -3.60 16.56 5.21
CA LEU A 97 -4.72 17.49 4.99
C LEU A 97 -4.71 18.07 3.57
N CYS A 98 -3.54 18.43 3.04
CA CYS A 98 -3.40 18.90 1.66
C CYS A 98 -3.81 17.85 0.63
N ILE A 99 -3.43 16.58 0.83
CA ILE A 99 -3.82 15.47 -0.05
C ILE A 99 -5.35 15.29 -0.01
N ILE A 100 -5.95 15.25 1.19
CA ILE A 100 -7.41 15.12 1.35
C ILE A 100 -8.14 16.29 0.68
N ALA A 101 -7.67 17.52 0.89
CA ALA A 101 -8.24 18.71 0.25
C ALA A 101 -8.14 18.65 -1.29
N GLY A 102 -7.01 18.20 -1.82
CA GLY A 102 -6.81 18.00 -3.25
C GLY A 102 -7.78 16.98 -3.84
N ILE A 103 -8.00 15.85 -3.15
CA ILE A 103 -8.95 14.81 -3.57
C ILE A 103 -10.39 15.35 -3.56
N VAL A 104 -10.79 16.05 -2.49
CA VAL A 104 -12.14 16.62 -2.38
C VAL A 104 -12.37 17.65 -3.49
N PHE A 105 -11.40 18.54 -3.73
CA PHE A 105 -11.47 19.53 -4.81
C PHE A 105 -11.57 18.86 -6.19
N HIS A 106 -10.72 17.88 -6.46
CA HIS A 106 -10.73 17.13 -7.72
C HIS A 106 -12.06 16.39 -7.94
N ASN A 107 -12.58 15.73 -6.89
CA ASN A 107 -13.84 15.00 -6.97
C ASN A 107 -15.05 15.90 -7.24
N VAL A 108 -15.13 17.06 -6.56
CA VAL A 108 -16.20 18.04 -6.77
C VAL A 108 -16.17 18.61 -8.20
N ARG A 109 -14.98 18.85 -8.77
CA ARG A 109 -14.84 19.33 -10.15
C ARG A 109 -15.22 18.30 -11.21
N PHE A 110 -14.86 17.04 -11.00
CA PHE A 110 -15.23 15.94 -11.90
C PHE A 110 -16.75 15.80 -12.03
N ARG A 111 -17.48 15.99 -10.92
CA ARG A 111 -18.95 15.95 -10.91
C ARG A 111 -19.61 17.10 -11.68
N LYS A 112 -18.94 18.25 -11.84
CA LYS A 112 -19.44 19.40 -12.62
C LYS A 112 -19.17 19.31 -14.12
N THR A 113 -18.25 18.46 -14.55
CA THR A 113 -17.87 18.36 -15.99
C THR A 113 -18.63 17.23 -16.70
N ALA A 114 -19.33 16.39 -15.94
CA ALA A 114 -20.15 15.28 -16.46
C ALA A 114 -21.65 15.62 -16.59
N ILE A 115 -22.02 16.91 -16.51
CA ILE A 115 -23.37 17.44 -16.73
C ILE A 115 -23.31 18.40 -17.91
#